data_AF-A0AAU3BY39-F1
#
_entry.id   AF-A0AAU3BY39-F1
#
_cell.length_a   1.000
_cell.length_b   1.000
_cell.length_c   1.000
_cell.angle_alpha   90.00
_cell.angle_beta   90.00
_cell.angle_gamma   90.00
#
_symmetry.space_group_name_H-M   'P 1'
#
loop_
_entity.id
_entity.type
_entity.pdbx_description
1 polymer ?
#
loop_
_entity_poly.entity_id
_entity_poly.type
_entity_poly.pdbx_seq_one_letter_code
_entity_poly.pdbx_strand_id
1 'polypeptide(L)'
;MADYRLAPGQTEADVRSLLRDIARRLETNRPDAVFTAVGRITIIQATTMSPPLARALRAKAPEILASTTRAAYARQLREIAGQQ
;
A
#
# COMPACT_ATOMS: atom_id res chain seq x y z
N MET A 1 -16.21 -2.11 12.62
CA MET A 1 -14.95 -1.50 12.10
C MET A 1 -13.88 -1.72 13.16
N ALA A 2 -12.77 -2.37 12.84
CA ALA A 2 -11.68 -2.56 13.81
C ALA A 2 -10.96 -1.21 14.02
N ASP A 3 -10.91 -0.75 15.27
CA ASP A 3 -10.21 0.46 15.71
C ASP A 3 -8.69 0.19 15.66
N TYR A 4 -8.10 0.39 14.48
CA TYR A 4 -6.66 0.26 14.28
C TYR A 4 -5.94 1.48 14.87
N ARG A 5 -5.63 1.42 16.17
CA ARG A 5 -4.75 2.40 16.80
C ARG A 5 -3.31 2.16 16.33
N LEU A 6 -2.73 3.19 15.72
CA LEU A 6 -1.31 3.24 15.43
C LEU A 6 -0.51 3.21 16.74
N ALA A 7 0.73 2.70 16.69
CA ALA A 7 1.61 2.71 17.86
C ALA A 7 1.87 4.15 18.33
N PRO A 8 2.21 4.38 19.61
CA PRO A 8 2.58 5.71 20.11
C PRO A 8 3.70 6.30 19.23
N GLY A 9 3.45 7.47 18.64
CA GLY A 9 4.39 8.14 17.74
C GLY A 9 4.24 7.81 16.24
N GLN A 10 3.38 6.87 15.84
CA GLN A 10 3.03 6.64 14.44
C GLN A 10 1.71 7.33 14.08
N THR A 11 1.69 7.99 12.94
CA THR A 11 0.61 8.87 12.50
C THR A 11 -0.04 8.36 11.22
N GLU A 12 -1.27 8.79 10.98
CA GLU A 12 -1.95 8.51 9.71
C GLU A 12 -1.16 9.09 8.51
N ALA A 13 -0.42 10.17 8.74
CA ALA A 13 0.47 10.76 7.75
C ALA A 13 1.59 9.78 7.33
N ASP A 14 2.12 8.98 8.26
CA ASP A 14 3.12 7.95 7.95
C ASP A 14 2.55 6.87 7.03
N VAL A 15 1.33 6.40 7.32
CA VAL A 15 0.64 5.41 6.48
C VAL A 15 0.41 5.96 5.07
N ARG A 16 -0.08 7.20 4.94
CA ARG A 16 -0.25 7.86 3.64
C ARG A 16 1.08 7.99 2.91
N SER A 17 2.16 8.34 3.61
CA SER A 17 3.49 8.44 3.01
C SER A 17 3.95 7.10 2.43
N LEU A 18 3.80 6.02 3.20
CA LEU A 18 4.19 4.69 2.75
C LEU A 18 3.32 4.16 1.60
N LEU A 19 2.02 4.50 1.56
CA LEU A 19 1.17 4.18 0.40
C LEU A 19 1.66 4.86 -0.89
N ARG A 20 2.09 6.12 -0.80
CA ARG A 20 2.69 6.85 -1.93
C ARG A 20 4.00 6.23 -2.38
N ASP A 21 4.83 5.78 -1.44
CA ASP A 21 6.09 5.10 -1.74
C ASP A 21 5.86 3.79 -2.49
N ILE A 22 4.87 3.00 -2.06
CA ILE A 22 4.46 1.78 -2.76
C ILE A 22 3.98 2.12 -4.18
N ALA A 23 3.07 3.09 -4.33
CA ALA A 23 2.55 3.50 -5.63
C ALA A 23 3.67 3.89 -6.60
N ARG A 24 4.62 4.73 -6.12
CA ARG A 24 5.79 5.15 -6.90
C ARG A 24 6.68 3.98 -7.33
N ARG A 25 6.93 3.01 -6.45
CA ARG A 25 7.73 1.80 -6.78
C ARG A 25 7.04 0.91 -7.81
N LEU A 26 5.70 0.84 -7.79
CA LEU A 26 4.92 0.04 -8.72
C LEU A 26 4.92 0.64 -10.14
N GLU A 27 4.81 1.96 -10.24
CA GLU A 27 4.82 2.66 -11.54
C GLU A 27 6.21 2.72 -12.17
N THR A 28 7.25 2.87 -11.37
CA THR A 28 8.64 2.94 -11.88
C THR A 28 9.15 1.58 -12.38
N ASN A 29 8.66 0.47 -11.82
CA ASN A 29 9.17 -0.86 -12.12
C ASN A 29 8.12 -1.74 -12.80
N ARG A 30 8.17 -1.79 -14.14
CA ARG A 30 7.29 -2.59 -15.01
C ARG A 30 5.80 -2.28 -14.77
N PRO A 31 5.33 -1.05 -15.02
CA PRO A 31 3.96 -0.60 -14.68
C PRO A 31 2.85 -1.49 -15.25
N ASP A 32 3.07 -2.08 -16.43
CA ASP A 32 2.08 -2.92 -17.12
C ASP A 32 2.09 -4.38 -16.66
N ALA A 33 3.05 -4.78 -15.83
CA ALA A 33 3.11 -6.15 -15.33
C ALA A 33 1.91 -6.45 -14.44
N VAL A 34 1.45 -7.70 -14.51
CA VAL A 34 0.38 -8.19 -13.65
C VAL A 34 0.80 -8.12 -12.19
N PHE A 35 -0.09 -7.59 -11.36
CA PHE A 35 0.04 -7.46 -9.94
C PHE A 35 -1.01 -8.31 -9.24
N THR A 36 -0.56 -9.11 -8.28
CA THR A 36 -1.35 -10.16 -7.63
C THR A 36 -1.42 -9.93 -6.13
N ALA A 37 -2.31 -10.66 -5.44
CA ALA A 37 -2.41 -10.64 -3.98
C ALA A 37 -1.05 -10.92 -3.29
N VAL A 38 -0.25 -11.85 -3.83
CA VAL A 38 1.10 -12.15 -3.32
C VAL A 38 2.04 -10.95 -3.51
N GLY A 39 1.97 -10.30 -4.67
CA GLY A 39 2.75 -9.08 -4.94
C GLY A 39 2.44 -7.95 -3.95
N ARG A 40 1.15 -7.77 -3.63
CA ARG A 40 0.70 -6.81 -2.60
C ARG A 40 1.31 -7.11 -1.22
N ILE A 41 1.28 -8.36 -0.78
CA ILE A 41 1.83 -8.75 0.53
C ILE A 41 3.34 -8.46 0.55
N THR A 42 4.04 -8.89 -0.51
CA THR A 42 5.49 -8.74 -0.65
C THR A 42 5.90 -7.27 -0.63
N ILE A 43 5.20 -6.41 -1.37
CA ILE A 43 5.59 -4.99 -1.44
C ILE A 43 5.33 -4.25 -0.12
N ILE A 44 4.29 -4.60 0.63
CA ILE A 44 4.03 -4.04 1.96
C ILE A 44 5.16 -4.44 2.93
N GLN A 45 5.56 -5.72 2.91
CA GLN A 45 6.68 -6.21 3.73
C GLN A 45 8.01 -5.55 3.35
N ALA A 46 8.24 -5.30 2.05
CA ALA A 46 9.42 -4.58 1.56
C ALA A 46 9.40 -3.07 1.85
N THR A 47 8.27 -2.54 2.35
CA THR A 47 8.09 -1.10 2.61
C THR A 47 8.31 -0.77 4.08
N THR A 48 7.96 -1.66 5.00
CA THR A 48 8.16 -1.42 6.44
C THR A 48 8.40 -2.72 7.21
N MET A 49 9.33 -2.65 8.16
CA MET A 49 9.58 -3.73 9.14
C MET A 49 8.76 -3.56 10.42
N SER A 50 8.04 -2.44 10.57
CA SER A 50 7.17 -2.18 11.73
C SER A 50 5.87 -3.00 11.62
N PRO A 51 5.61 -3.97 12.52
CA PRO A 51 4.39 -4.76 12.46
C PRO A 51 3.11 -3.91 12.57
N PRO A 52 3.03 -2.87 13.43
CA PRO A 52 1.89 -1.96 13.45
C PRO A 52 1.64 -1.24 12.12
N LEU A 53 2.68 -0.70 11.47
CA LEU A 53 2.53 -0.02 10.17
C LEU A 53 2.16 -0.99 9.07
N ALA A 54 2.75 -2.18 9.05
CA ALA A 54 2.41 -3.20 8.07
C ALA A 54 0.94 -3.63 8.17
N ARG A 55 0.38 -3.69 9.39
CA ARG A 55 -1.05 -3.95 9.59
C ARG A 55 -1.91 -2.78 9.14
N ALA A 56 -1.56 -1.55 9.52
CA ALA A 56 -2.28 -0.35 9.09
C ALA A 56 -2.28 -0.19 7.56
N LEU A 57 -1.13 -0.45 6.91
CA LEU A 57 -1.00 -0.47 5.45
C LEU A 57 -1.87 -1.54 4.82
N ARG A 58 -1.89 -2.77 5.34
CA ARG A 58 -2.78 -3.82 4.83
C ARG A 58 -4.26 -3.48 4.99
N ALA A 59 -4.63 -2.76 6.05
CA ALA A 59 -6.01 -2.33 6.25
C ALA A 59 -6.44 -1.23 5.27
N LYS A 60 -5.50 -0.36 4.87
CA LYS A 60 -5.78 0.76 3.94
C LYS A 60 -5.57 0.39 2.47
N ALA A 61 -4.58 -0.43 2.15
CA ALA A 61 -4.29 -0.85 0.78
C ALA A 61 -5.35 -1.84 0.29
N PRO A 62 -5.95 -1.64 -0.90
CA PRO A 62 -7.05 -2.46 -1.37
C PRO A 62 -6.60 -3.91 -1.62
N GLU A 63 -7.49 -4.86 -1.37
CA GLU A 63 -7.24 -6.25 -1.71
C GLU A 63 -7.30 -6.47 -3.22
N ILE A 64 -6.52 -7.44 -3.71
CA ILE A 64 -6.48 -7.79 -5.13
C ILE A 64 -7.24 -9.10 -5.30
N LEU A 65 -8.52 -8.98 -5.64
CA LEU A 65 -9.43 -10.12 -5.84
C LEU A 65 -9.37 -10.68 -7.27
N ALA A 66 -8.97 -9.83 -8.23
CA ALA A 66 -8.74 -10.19 -9.63
C ALA A 66 -7.38 -9.64 -10.08
N SER A 67 -6.78 -10.25 -11.11
CA SER A 67 -5.52 -9.76 -11.69
C SER A 67 -5.67 -8.32 -12.17
N THR A 68 -4.76 -7.44 -11.73
CA THR A 68 -4.70 -6.04 -12.13
C THR A 68 -3.28 -5.70 -12.57
N THR A 69 -3.02 -4.53 -13.15
CA THR A 69 -1.65 -4.09 -13.44
C THR A 69 -1.05 -3.34 -12.26
N ARG A 70 0.29 -3.24 -12.22
CA ARG A 70 1.00 -2.47 -11.18
C ARG A 70 0.61 -1.00 -11.21
N ALA A 71 0.47 -0.40 -12.39
CA ALA A 71 0.01 0.98 -12.54
C ALA A 71 -1.44 1.19 -12.07
N ALA A 72 -2.36 0.27 -12.41
CA ALA A 72 -3.75 0.36 -11.96
C ALA A 72 -3.86 0.28 -10.44
N TYR A 73 -3.09 -0.62 -9.82
CA TYR A 73 -3.03 -0.71 -8.36
C TYR A 73 -2.38 0.52 -7.72
N ALA A 74 -1.29 1.05 -8.31
CA ALA A 74 -0.63 2.26 -7.84
C ALA A 74 -1.57 3.48 -7.81
N ARG A 75 -2.43 3.63 -8.83
CA ARG A 75 -3.45 4.68 -8.87
C ARG A 75 -4.42 4.57 -7.70
N GLN A 76 -4.92 3.37 -7.38
CA GLN A 76 -5.79 3.15 -6.22
C GLN A 76 -5.10 3.54 -4.90
N LEU A 77 -3.80 3.23 -4.75
CA LEU A 77 -3.04 3.62 -3.57
C LEU A 77 -2.89 5.14 -3.45
N ARG A 78 -2.73 5.86 -4.56
CA ARG A 78 -2.68 7.33 -4.60
C ARG A 78 -4.00 7.96 -4.18
N GLU A 79 -5.11 7.47 -4.72
CA GLU A 79 -6.45 7.93 -4.36
C GLU A 79 -6.68 7.82 -2.85
N ILE A 80 -6.29 6.68 -2.25
CA ILE A 80 -6.40 6.44 -0.80
C ILE A 80 -5.42 7.33 0.00
N ALA A 81 -4.25 7.62 -0.56
CA ALA A 81 -3.29 8.54 0.06
C ALA A 81 -3.67 10.03 -0.10
N GLY A 82 -4.77 10.34 -0.79
CA GLY A 82 -5.23 11.70 -1.06
C GLY A 82 -4.47 12.41 -2.17
N GLN A 83 -3.85 11.66 -3.09
CA GLN A 83 -3.23 12.20 -4.31
C GLN A 83 -4.17 11.93 -5.49
N GLN A 84 -4.67 13.01 -6.11
CA GLN A 84 -5.38 12.97 -7.40
C GLN A 84 -4.36 12.95 -8.55
#